data_AF-K9QD20-F1
#
_entry.id   AF-K9QD20-F1
#
_cell.length_a   1.000
_cell.length_b   1.000
_cell.length_c   1.000
_cell.angle_alpha   90.00
_cell.angle_beta   90.00
_cell.angle_gamma   90.00
#
_symmetry.space_group_name_H-M   'P 1'
#
loop_
_entity.id
_entity.type
_entity.pdbx_description
1 polymer ?
#
loop_
_entity_poly.entity_id
_entity_poly.type
_entity_poly.pdbx_seq_one_letter_code
_entity_poly.pdbx_strand_id
1 'polypeptide(L)'
;MLYKSHLLQSIWRQFRLSAAFPYISLLIWLLPLLLFTSGQNSLMAHDEGLYAWRARRMFDSGDWIAPWGTVHHKTPGFYWLIASAYTLFGIGEVSTRIPSAIAGIFCLFLIYEIGKIILNQKLAWLAAAILSVEFLWLQYCRLGTPDVPMIFLVLLAIFSLLKAELQPKYTNFWQLLAGLCLGLGFLVRSFMIFLPAMALLPYLIGEHRRHRHLSSPILYLGLILGFIPTLIWLWFSWQRYGSNSLEALLQFVFQLGSEERKGNGIIFYFWNVPLKAFPWTFFSLLGFVVAFRRPIPNYHLLLVGFPIALFTELSIFSTRLSHYSLSLYPFIALLAALGLDWLGKTYEKTQSPRNLPRNLSYGFGGLAILLLLAGIYILIWGNADIHKYAAFGLIVGLGWLILPVVWICRHHFGYKFLTARYWLAGWLIPCWLGLAVAGSLGLIGDYNPAFRKFFQEPAIASILHSQPIYFVKLDGKNAVLLNFYTPIHGKRLDTISQLPASSYAWIYLQSSPDLSRPHRIIGTVQGYQLIQVF
;
A
#
# COMPACT_ATOMS: atom_id res chain seq x y z
N MET A 1 29.85 -18.37 -24.93
CA MET A 1 31.15 -18.17 -24.26
C MET A 1 31.13 -17.09 -23.14
N LEU A 2 29.96 -16.62 -22.67
CA LEU A 2 29.84 -15.58 -21.61
C LEU A 2 29.85 -16.11 -20.16
N TYR A 3 29.88 -17.43 -19.95
CA TYR A 3 29.79 -18.06 -18.63
C TYR A 3 31.09 -18.04 -17.79
N LYS A 4 32.19 -17.50 -18.35
CA LYS A 4 33.52 -17.43 -17.72
C LYS A 4 33.93 -16.02 -17.29
N SER A 5 33.01 -15.05 -17.26
CA SER A 5 33.33 -13.74 -16.69
C SER A 5 33.41 -13.87 -15.16
N HIS A 6 34.59 -13.58 -14.59
CA HIS A 6 34.82 -13.58 -13.14
C HIS A 6 33.85 -12.63 -12.41
N LEU A 7 33.41 -11.56 -13.08
CA LEU A 7 32.40 -10.62 -12.59
C LEU A 7 31.03 -11.33 -12.42
N LEU A 8 30.59 -12.08 -13.42
CA LEU A 8 29.33 -12.84 -13.37
C LEU A 8 29.36 -13.91 -12.27
N GLN A 9 30.50 -14.59 -12.08
CA GLN A 9 30.67 -15.57 -11.01
C GLN A 9 30.68 -14.94 -9.61
N SER A 10 31.30 -13.76 -9.47
CA SER A 10 31.29 -12.96 -8.23
C SER A 10 29.86 -12.52 -7.87
N ILE A 11 29.12 -11.97 -8.83
CA ILE A 11 27.71 -11.59 -8.67
C ILE A 11 26.87 -12.82 -8.32
N TRP A 12 27.08 -13.95 -8.99
CA TRP A 12 26.36 -15.20 -8.71
C TRP A 12 26.63 -15.75 -7.31
N ARG A 13 27.88 -15.65 -6.84
CA ARG A 13 28.29 -16.05 -5.49
C ARG A 13 27.69 -15.13 -4.44
N GLN A 14 27.66 -13.81 -4.66
CA GLN A 14 26.99 -12.84 -3.80
C GLN A 14 25.46 -13.07 -3.77
N PHE A 15 24.84 -13.38 -4.91
CA PHE A 15 23.42 -13.78 -4.96
C PHE A 15 23.15 -15.06 -4.17
N ARG A 16 24.00 -16.10 -4.30
CA ARG A 16 23.89 -17.32 -3.48
C ARG A 16 24.05 -17.05 -1.99
N LEU A 17 24.94 -16.15 -1.60
CA LEU A 17 25.12 -15.73 -0.21
C LEU A 17 23.90 -14.95 0.29
N SER A 18 23.32 -14.06 -0.52
CA SER A 18 22.07 -13.37 -0.18
C SER A 18 20.88 -14.34 -0.04
N ALA A 19 20.87 -15.44 -0.80
CA ALA A 19 19.87 -16.50 -0.65
C ALA A 19 20.03 -17.31 0.66
N ALA A 20 21.19 -17.25 1.32
CA ALA A 20 21.38 -17.77 2.68
C ALA A 20 20.81 -16.82 3.76
N PHE A 21 20.61 -15.54 3.42
CA PHE A 21 20.07 -14.51 4.30
C PHE A 21 18.71 -14.01 3.78
N PRO A 22 17.60 -14.67 4.17
CA PRO A 22 16.28 -14.43 3.58
C PRO A 22 15.84 -12.97 3.65
N TYR A 23 16.10 -12.26 4.75
CA TYR A 23 15.78 -10.84 4.88
C TYR A 23 16.56 -9.96 3.90
N ILE A 24 17.86 -10.23 3.70
CA ILE A 24 18.69 -9.48 2.75
C ILE A 24 18.16 -9.70 1.33
N SER A 25 17.83 -10.93 0.96
CA SER A 25 17.25 -11.20 -0.36
C SER A 25 15.89 -10.52 -0.56
N LEU A 26 15.03 -10.46 0.47
CA LEU A 26 13.76 -9.74 0.40
C LEU A 26 13.97 -8.22 0.30
N LEU A 27 14.98 -7.67 0.98
CA LEU A 27 15.34 -6.26 0.84
C LEU A 27 15.85 -5.93 -0.56
N ILE A 28 16.76 -6.75 -1.10
CA ILE A 28 17.26 -6.58 -2.48
C ILE A 28 16.09 -6.65 -3.48
N TRP A 29 15.11 -7.51 -3.22
CA TRP A 29 13.90 -7.64 -4.04
C TRP A 29 12.95 -6.44 -3.94
N LEU A 30 12.67 -5.94 -2.73
CA LEU A 30 11.67 -4.89 -2.49
C LEU A 30 12.20 -3.47 -2.66
N LEU A 31 13.42 -3.17 -2.17
CA LEU A 31 13.94 -1.80 -2.10
C LEU A 31 13.93 -1.07 -3.45
N PRO A 32 14.33 -1.69 -4.58
CA PRO A 32 14.25 -1.01 -5.88
C PRO A 32 12.81 -0.57 -6.22
N LEU A 33 11.81 -1.41 -5.93
CA LEU A 33 10.40 -1.10 -6.20
C LEU A 33 9.89 0.06 -5.34
N LEU A 34 10.40 0.23 -4.12
CA LEU A 34 10.04 1.34 -3.24
C LEU A 34 10.79 2.63 -3.58
N LEU A 35 12.07 2.55 -3.95
CA LEU A 35 12.95 3.70 -4.11
C LEU A 35 12.93 4.29 -5.53
N PHE A 36 12.67 3.49 -6.56
CA PHE A 36 12.63 4.00 -7.93
C PHE A 36 11.58 5.12 -8.06
N THR A 37 12.06 6.33 -8.34
CA THR A 37 11.29 7.57 -8.59
C THR A 37 10.32 8.01 -7.48
N SER A 38 10.25 7.31 -6.34
CA SER A 38 9.26 7.61 -5.29
C SER A 38 9.43 9.01 -4.68
N GLY A 39 10.66 9.51 -4.61
CA GLY A 39 10.95 10.86 -4.14
C GLY A 39 10.77 11.97 -5.16
N GLN A 40 10.58 11.62 -6.44
CA GLN A 40 10.31 12.60 -7.48
C GLN A 40 8.83 12.69 -7.81
N ASN A 41 7.98 11.78 -7.33
CA ASN A 41 6.58 11.72 -7.70
C ASN A 41 5.70 12.63 -6.84
N SER A 42 4.80 13.38 -7.48
CA SER A 42 3.83 14.25 -6.79
C SER A 42 2.90 13.48 -5.85
N LEU A 43 2.36 14.17 -4.84
CA LEU A 43 1.35 13.58 -3.97
C LEU A 43 0.03 13.34 -4.71
N MET A 44 -0.67 12.28 -4.34
CA MET A 44 -2.08 12.12 -4.66
C MET A 44 -2.88 13.19 -3.93
N ALA A 45 -3.59 14.05 -4.66
CA ALA A 45 -4.35 15.14 -4.07
C ALA A 45 -5.33 14.66 -2.99
N HIS A 46 -6.14 13.67 -3.31
CA HIS A 46 -7.05 13.05 -2.35
C HIS A 46 -6.34 11.93 -1.57
N ASP A 47 -6.87 11.62 -0.39
CA ASP A 47 -6.29 10.69 0.59
C ASP A 47 -4.87 11.09 1.05
N GLU A 48 -3.82 10.81 0.27
CA GLU A 48 -2.41 11.08 0.64
C GLU A 48 -2.17 12.57 0.96
N GLY A 49 -2.58 13.47 0.07
CA GLY A 49 -2.42 14.92 0.24
C GLY A 49 -3.12 15.46 1.48
N LEU A 50 -4.26 14.87 1.87
CA LEU A 50 -4.95 15.22 3.11
C LEU A 50 -4.16 14.79 4.34
N TYR A 51 -3.57 13.59 4.35
CA TYR A 51 -2.69 13.15 5.43
C TYR A 51 -1.42 14.02 5.51
N ALA A 52 -0.79 14.29 4.36
CA ALA A 52 0.41 15.12 4.25
C ALA A 52 0.17 16.54 4.78
N TRP A 53 -0.93 17.17 4.37
CA TRP A 53 -1.32 18.51 4.81
C TRP A 53 -1.65 18.58 6.30
N ARG A 54 -2.42 17.61 6.82
CA ARG A 54 -2.80 17.59 8.24
C ARG A 54 -1.59 17.38 9.14
N ALA A 55 -0.67 16.50 8.75
CA ALA A 55 0.60 16.32 9.45
C ALA A 55 1.48 17.57 9.37
N ARG A 56 1.50 18.25 8.22
CA ARG A 56 2.20 19.52 8.06
C ARG A 56 1.64 20.58 9.02
N ARG A 57 0.33 20.66 9.20
CA ARG A 57 -0.26 21.57 10.19
C ARG A 57 0.19 21.29 11.61
N MET A 58 0.27 20.02 12.03
CA MET A 58 0.82 19.65 13.35
C MET A 58 2.28 20.11 13.49
N PHE A 59 3.06 19.91 12.44
CA PHE A 59 4.47 20.30 12.39
C PHE A 59 4.64 21.82 12.46
N ASP A 60 3.95 22.57 11.59
CA ASP A 60 4.08 24.03 11.47
C ASP A 60 3.56 24.76 12.73
N SER A 61 2.49 24.27 13.37
CA SER A 61 1.92 24.91 14.56
C SER A 61 2.57 24.48 15.88
N GLY A 62 3.27 23.35 15.89
CA GLY A 62 3.74 22.70 17.13
C GLY A 62 2.62 22.06 17.96
N ASP A 63 1.36 22.11 17.51
CA ASP A 63 0.22 21.50 18.19
C ASP A 63 -0.04 20.09 17.63
N TRP A 64 0.40 19.09 18.38
CA TRP A 64 0.26 17.68 18.00
C TRP A 64 -1.11 17.08 18.35
N ILE A 65 -1.97 17.81 19.07
CA ILE A 65 -3.26 17.28 19.50
C ILE A 65 -4.36 17.67 18.53
N ALA A 66 -4.48 18.97 18.26
CA ALA A 66 -5.67 19.53 17.63
C ALA A 66 -5.35 20.84 16.87
N PRO A 67 -4.46 20.82 15.85
CA PRO A 67 -4.04 22.03 15.11
C PRO A 67 -5.10 22.56 14.12
N TRP A 68 -6.34 22.10 14.24
CA TRP A 68 -7.42 22.38 13.30
C TRP A 68 -8.41 23.38 13.88
N GLY A 69 -9.07 24.15 13.02
CA GLY A 69 -10.12 25.09 13.47
C GLY A 69 -11.40 24.39 13.93
N THR A 70 -11.60 23.14 13.52
CA THR A 70 -12.78 22.33 13.83
C THR A 70 -12.35 20.93 14.27
N VAL A 71 -13.27 20.24 14.93
CA VAL A 71 -13.08 18.84 15.34
C VAL A 71 -12.74 17.93 14.16
N HIS A 72 -11.95 16.89 14.43
CA HIS A 72 -11.49 15.96 13.42
C HIS A 72 -12.16 14.60 13.53
N HIS A 73 -12.45 14.00 12.37
CA HIS A 73 -13.19 12.73 12.27
C HIS A 73 -12.29 11.48 12.21
N LYS A 74 -10.97 11.62 12.47
CA LYS A 74 -10.00 10.52 12.47
C LYS A 74 -8.99 10.69 13.59
N THR A 75 -8.54 9.58 14.15
CA THR A 75 -7.45 9.52 15.14
C THR A 75 -6.11 9.99 14.55
N PRO A 76 -5.17 10.49 15.38
CA PRO A 76 -4.04 11.25 14.89
C PRO A 76 -2.79 10.41 14.59
N GLY A 77 -2.77 9.12 14.91
CA GLY A 77 -1.54 8.34 14.98
C GLY A 77 -0.71 8.36 13.72
N PHE A 78 -1.36 8.28 12.55
CA PHE A 78 -0.63 8.35 11.29
C PHE A 78 -0.16 9.77 10.93
N TYR A 79 -0.89 10.82 11.33
CA TYR A 79 -0.41 12.20 11.19
C TYR A 79 0.84 12.41 12.05
N TRP A 80 0.88 11.84 13.27
CA TRP A 80 2.07 11.89 14.13
C TRP A 80 3.27 11.24 13.45
N LEU A 81 3.10 10.05 12.86
CA LEU A 81 4.20 9.39 12.14
C LEU A 81 4.74 10.23 10.98
N ILE A 82 3.86 10.88 10.20
CA ILE A 82 4.29 11.78 9.12
C ILE A 82 4.95 13.04 9.68
N ALA A 83 4.36 13.68 10.69
CA ALA A 83 4.91 14.89 11.29
C ALA A 83 6.28 14.64 11.93
N SER A 84 6.49 13.47 12.55
CA SER A 84 7.82 13.04 13.03
C SER A 84 8.80 12.77 11.88
N ALA A 85 8.33 12.32 10.71
CA ALA A 85 9.19 12.23 9.54
C ALA A 85 9.57 13.64 9.02
N TYR A 86 8.67 14.62 9.09
CA TYR A 86 8.97 16.01 8.74
C TYR A 86 9.99 16.65 9.69
N THR A 87 9.96 16.33 10.99
CA THR A 87 10.99 16.82 11.93
C THR A 87 12.38 16.26 11.63
N LEU A 88 12.46 15.02 11.17
CA LEU A 88 13.74 14.34 10.91
C LEU A 88 14.32 14.63 9.52
N PHE A 89 13.47 14.75 8.50
CA PHE A 89 13.89 14.77 7.09
C PHE A 89 13.40 16.01 6.31
N GLY A 90 12.69 16.92 6.97
CA GLY A 90 12.05 18.07 6.33
C GLY A 90 10.72 17.72 5.66
N ILE A 91 9.93 18.73 5.32
CA ILE A 91 8.63 18.58 4.64
C ILE A 91 8.88 18.23 3.17
N GLY A 92 8.29 17.13 2.69
CA GLY A 92 8.36 16.74 1.29
C GLY A 92 7.70 15.39 1.04
N GLU A 93 7.61 14.98 -0.22
CA GLU A 93 6.91 13.75 -0.62
C GLU A 93 7.58 12.49 -0.07
N VAL A 94 8.91 12.47 -0.02
CA VAL A 94 9.67 11.34 0.53
C VAL A 94 9.32 11.17 2.01
N SER A 95 9.42 12.23 2.81
CA SER A 95 9.18 12.16 4.25
C SER A 95 7.72 11.84 4.58
N THR A 96 6.76 12.28 3.76
CA THR A 96 5.35 11.85 3.85
C THR A 96 5.20 10.33 3.69
N ARG A 97 6.00 9.70 2.82
CA ARG A 97 5.87 8.29 2.43
C ARG A 97 6.71 7.33 3.28
N ILE A 98 7.75 7.83 3.98
CA ILE A 98 8.66 7.02 4.82
C ILE A 98 7.91 6.09 5.78
N PRO A 99 6.91 6.56 6.57
CA PRO A 99 6.24 5.68 7.53
C PRO A 99 5.59 4.45 6.88
N SER A 100 4.89 4.63 5.76
CA SER A 100 4.22 3.55 5.03
C SER A 100 5.22 2.64 4.32
N ALA A 101 6.32 3.19 3.80
CA ALA A 101 7.40 2.41 3.17
C ALA A 101 8.10 1.50 4.19
N ILE A 102 8.44 2.02 5.37
CA ILE A 102 9.05 1.26 6.47
C ILE A 102 8.09 0.17 6.96
N ALA A 103 6.81 0.51 7.17
CA ALA A 103 5.78 -0.46 7.54
C ALA A 103 5.66 -1.58 6.48
N GLY A 104 5.74 -1.25 5.19
CA GLY A 104 5.73 -2.21 4.09
C GLY A 104 6.89 -3.21 4.15
N ILE A 105 8.11 -2.74 4.42
CA ILE A 105 9.29 -3.60 4.60
C ILE A 105 9.08 -4.57 5.77
N PHE A 106 8.64 -4.07 6.93
CA PHE A 106 8.40 -4.92 8.09
C PHE A 106 7.22 -5.88 7.90
N CYS A 107 6.18 -5.50 7.15
CA CYS A 107 5.11 -6.42 6.78
C CYS A 107 5.64 -7.62 5.97
N LEU A 108 6.57 -7.41 5.04
CA LEU A 108 7.20 -8.51 4.30
C LEU A 108 7.99 -9.44 5.23
N PHE A 109 8.73 -8.87 6.18
CA PHE A 109 9.46 -9.67 7.18
C PHE A 109 8.50 -10.46 8.07
N LEU A 110 7.40 -9.85 8.51
CA LEU A 110 6.38 -10.52 9.31
C LEU A 110 5.69 -11.62 8.53
N ILE A 111 5.38 -11.43 7.24
CA ILE A 111 4.82 -12.49 6.40
C ILE A 111 5.80 -13.62 6.17
N TYR A 112 7.09 -13.34 6.03
CA TYR A 112 8.10 -14.37 6.03
C TYR A 112 8.15 -15.13 7.38
N GLU A 113 8.06 -14.45 8.53
CA GLU A 113 8.04 -15.12 9.83
C GLU A 113 6.77 -15.94 10.07
N ILE A 114 5.60 -15.36 9.81
CA ILE A 114 4.29 -16.01 9.94
C ILE A 114 4.24 -17.21 8.98
N GLY A 115 4.66 -17.04 7.72
CA GLY A 115 4.71 -18.10 6.74
C GLY A 115 5.64 -19.25 7.13
N LYS A 116 6.75 -18.98 7.84
CA LYS A 116 7.62 -20.05 8.38
C LYS A 116 6.91 -20.90 9.41
N ILE A 117 6.07 -20.28 10.24
CA ILE A 117 5.31 -20.94 11.30
C ILE A 117 4.17 -21.77 10.71
N ILE A 118 3.40 -21.19 9.79
CA ILE A 118 2.18 -21.80 9.24
C ILE A 118 2.50 -22.78 8.11
N LEU A 119 3.49 -22.47 7.27
CA LEU A 119 3.85 -23.22 6.07
C LEU A 119 5.26 -23.82 6.23
N ASN A 120 6.25 -23.23 5.56
CA ASN A 120 7.66 -23.56 5.67
C ASN A 120 8.49 -22.42 5.09
N GLN A 121 9.80 -22.45 5.31
CA GLN A 121 10.72 -21.38 4.91
C GLN A 121 10.66 -21.02 3.42
N LYS A 122 10.52 -22.01 2.52
CA LYS A 122 10.49 -21.75 1.08
C LYS A 122 9.19 -21.04 0.68
N LEU A 123 8.05 -21.50 1.18
CA LEU A 123 6.75 -20.89 0.91
C LEU A 123 6.61 -19.52 1.56
N ALA A 124 7.21 -19.34 2.74
CA ALA A 124 7.23 -18.07 3.42
C ALA A 124 7.98 -16.99 2.63
N TRP A 125 9.14 -17.34 2.08
CA TRP A 125 9.89 -16.43 1.22
C TRP A 125 9.12 -16.11 -0.06
N LEU A 126 8.52 -17.13 -0.68
CA LEU A 126 7.70 -16.96 -1.87
C LEU A 126 6.48 -16.05 -1.59
N ALA A 127 5.81 -16.21 -0.46
CA ALA A 127 4.70 -15.35 -0.06
C ALA A 127 5.14 -13.90 0.13
N ALA A 128 6.25 -13.65 0.84
CA ALA A 128 6.77 -12.29 1.00
C ALA A 128 7.17 -11.67 -0.35
N ALA A 129 7.76 -12.46 -1.26
CA ALA A 129 8.07 -12.01 -2.62
C ALA A 129 6.80 -11.71 -3.43
N ILE A 130 5.76 -12.53 -3.34
CA ILE A 130 4.45 -12.31 -3.99
C ILE A 130 3.81 -11.01 -3.49
N LEU A 131 3.73 -10.82 -2.16
CA LEU A 131 3.13 -9.64 -1.56
C LEU A 131 3.76 -8.34 -2.11
N SER A 132 5.09 -8.33 -2.26
CA SER A 132 5.83 -7.17 -2.79
C SER A 132 5.50 -6.81 -4.25
N VAL A 133 4.97 -7.77 -5.02
CA VAL A 133 4.62 -7.60 -6.43
C VAL A 133 3.10 -7.66 -6.67
N GLU A 134 2.31 -7.52 -5.62
CA GLU A 134 0.88 -7.22 -5.74
C GLU A 134 0.72 -5.71 -5.98
N PHE A 135 0.06 -5.34 -7.09
CA PHE A 135 0.03 -3.96 -7.59
C PHE A 135 -0.47 -2.96 -6.54
N LEU A 136 -1.63 -3.24 -5.92
CA LEU A 136 -2.22 -2.32 -4.95
C LEU A 136 -1.40 -2.25 -3.65
N TRP A 137 -0.81 -3.38 -3.23
CA TRP A 137 0.08 -3.41 -2.06
C TRP A 137 1.29 -2.50 -2.26
N LEU A 138 2.03 -2.70 -3.35
CA LEU A 138 3.20 -1.87 -3.67
C LEU A 138 2.81 -0.40 -3.81
N GLN A 139 1.69 -0.10 -4.45
CA GLN A 139 1.17 1.26 -4.59
C GLN A 139 1.00 1.92 -3.22
N TYR A 140 0.41 1.22 -2.24
CA TYR A 140 0.16 1.76 -0.90
C TYR A 140 1.40 1.77 0.00
N CYS A 141 2.39 0.92 -0.24
CA CYS A 141 3.71 1.08 0.38
C CYS A 141 4.42 2.37 -0.09
N ARG A 142 4.07 2.89 -1.27
CA ARG A 142 4.61 4.12 -1.85
C ARG A 142 3.72 5.35 -1.62
N LEU A 143 2.62 5.22 -0.88
CA LEU A 143 1.70 6.31 -0.54
C LEU A 143 1.76 6.63 0.95
N GLY A 144 1.73 7.92 1.29
CA GLY A 144 1.57 8.39 2.67
C GLY A 144 0.15 8.18 3.20
N THR A 145 -0.20 6.93 3.51
CA THR A 145 -1.54 6.51 3.98
C THR A 145 -1.44 5.56 5.18
N PRO A 146 -2.45 5.54 6.07
CA PRO A 146 -2.41 4.75 7.30
C PRO A 146 -2.64 3.24 7.07
N ASP A 147 -2.92 2.84 5.83
CA ASP A 147 -3.24 1.46 5.47
C ASP A 147 -2.17 0.46 5.85
N VAL A 148 -0.97 0.61 5.28
CA VAL A 148 0.14 -0.32 5.49
C VAL A 148 0.64 -0.29 6.94
N PRO A 149 0.77 0.87 7.62
CA PRO A 149 1.06 0.92 9.06
C PRO A 149 0.04 0.17 9.94
N MET A 150 -1.26 0.27 9.65
CA MET A 150 -2.27 -0.51 10.37
C MET A 150 -2.10 -2.01 10.14
N ILE A 151 -1.87 -2.42 8.88
CA ILE A 151 -1.66 -3.83 8.54
C ILE A 151 -0.39 -4.37 9.20
N PHE A 152 0.68 -3.57 9.30
CA PHE A 152 1.88 -3.91 10.05
C PHE A 152 1.55 -4.26 11.51
N LEU A 153 0.75 -3.44 12.19
CA LEU A 153 0.34 -3.71 13.58
C LEU A 153 -0.51 -4.99 13.68
N VAL A 154 -1.42 -5.23 12.74
CA VAL A 154 -2.21 -6.48 12.69
C VAL A 154 -1.32 -7.70 12.50
N LEU A 155 -0.37 -7.65 11.55
CA LEU A 155 0.56 -8.75 11.30
C LEU A 155 1.50 -8.96 12.49
N LEU A 156 1.94 -7.89 13.15
CA LEU A 156 2.76 -7.99 14.35
C LEU A 156 1.98 -8.61 15.51
N ALA A 157 0.69 -8.30 15.64
CA ALA A 157 -0.19 -8.94 16.60
C ALA A 157 -0.35 -10.44 16.30
N ILE A 158 -0.63 -10.82 15.04
CA ILE A 158 -0.71 -12.22 14.61
C ILE A 158 0.60 -12.96 14.90
N PHE A 159 1.73 -12.39 14.49
CA PHE A 159 3.04 -12.97 14.72
C PHE A 159 3.31 -13.17 16.22
N SER A 160 2.96 -12.18 17.05
CA SER A 160 3.13 -12.25 18.49
C SER A 160 2.24 -13.33 19.11
N LEU A 161 0.98 -13.46 18.69
CA LEU A 161 0.11 -14.56 19.13
C LEU A 161 0.69 -15.94 18.78
N LEU A 162 1.23 -16.10 17.57
CA LEU A 162 1.90 -17.34 17.16
C LEU A 162 3.19 -17.59 17.97
N LYS A 163 3.96 -16.55 18.27
CA LYS A 163 5.16 -16.69 19.13
C LYS A 163 4.83 -17.02 20.57
N ALA A 164 3.74 -16.48 21.11
CA ALA A 164 3.24 -16.82 22.43
C ALA A 164 2.94 -18.32 22.57
N GLU A 165 2.48 -18.97 21.49
CA GLU A 165 2.23 -20.41 21.45
C GLU A 165 3.51 -21.24 21.35
N LEU A 166 4.48 -20.78 20.55
CA LEU A 166 5.73 -21.49 20.29
C LEU A 166 6.79 -21.31 21.39
N GLN A 167 6.69 -20.24 22.19
CA GLN A 167 7.67 -19.87 23.21
C GLN A 167 7.01 -19.65 24.58
N PRO A 168 6.64 -20.73 25.30
CA PRO A 168 5.96 -20.66 26.60
C PRO A 168 6.63 -19.74 27.63
N LYS A 169 7.97 -19.69 27.62
CA LYS A 169 8.77 -18.83 28.50
C LYS A 169 8.49 -17.33 28.33
N TYR A 170 8.13 -16.90 27.11
CA TYR A 170 7.94 -15.49 26.75
C TYR A 170 6.49 -15.16 26.38
N THR A 171 5.54 -16.06 26.68
CA THR A 171 4.13 -15.92 26.33
C THR A 171 3.52 -14.60 26.80
N ASN A 172 3.80 -14.17 28.04
CA ASN A 172 3.27 -12.91 28.58
C ASN A 172 3.75 -11.71 27.76
N PHE A 173 5.05 -11.65 27.41
CA PHE A 173 5.58 -10.58 26.58
C PHE A 173 4.90 -10.53 25.21
N TRP A 174 4.77 -11.69 24.56
CA TRP A 174 4.15 -11.78 23.24
C TRP A 174 2.65 -11.45 23.26
N GLN A 175 1.92 -11.88 24.28
CA GLN A 175 0.50 -11.53 24.45
C GLN A 175 0.31 -10.05 24.74
N LEU A 176 1.16 -9.46 25.58
CA LEU A 176 1.16 -8.01 25.83
C LEU A 176 1.39 -7.24 24.53
N LEU A 177 2.40 -7.65 23.74
CA LEU A 177 2.71 -7.03 22.46
C LEU A 177 1.55 -7.15 21.46
N ALA A 178 0.90 -8.32 21.40
CA ALA A 178 -0.26 -8.53 20.55
C ALA A 178 -1.41 -7.57 20.89
N GLY A 179 -1.77 -7.46 22.17
CA GLY A 179 -2.80 -6.53 22.63
C GLY A 179 -2.44 -5.08 22.31
N LEU A 180 -1.19 -4.70 22.61
CA LEU A 180 -0.68 -3.35 22.38
C LEU A 180 -0.78 -2.95 20.90
N CYS A 181 -0.44 -3.86 19.99
CA CYS A 181 -0.56 -3.61 18.55
C CYS A 181 -2.01 -3.41 18.10
N LEU A 182 -2.96 -4.21 18.61
CA LEU A 182 -4.38 -4.06 18.30
C LEU A 182 -4.95 -2.73 18.81
N GLY A 183 -4.56 -2.30 20.02
CA GLY A 183 -4.95 -1.00 20.58
C GLY A 183 -4.36 0.19 19.81
N LEU A 184 -3.05 0.14 19.50
CA LEU A 184 -2.40 1.16 18.67
C LEU A 184 -2.94 1.21 17.24
N GLY A 185 -3.47 0.09 16.72
CA GLY A 185 -4.13 0.07 15.41
C GLY A 185 -5.30 1.05 15.32
N PHE A 186 -6.03 1.26 16.43
CA PHE A 186 -7.08 2.27 16.51
C PHE A 186 -6.52 3.69 16.48
N LEU A 187 -5.37 3.94 17.12
CA LEU A 187 -4.69 5.23 17.03
C LEU A 187 -4.27 5.56 15.59
N VAL A 188 -3.77 4.56 14.85
CA VAL A 188 -3.27 4.73 13.48
C VAL A 188 -4.39 4.88 12.47
N ARG A 189 -5.47 4.10 12.59
CA ARG A 189 -6.52 4.05 11.56
C ARG A 189 -7.97 4.04 12.07
N SER A 190 -8.18 4.51 13.29
CA SER A 190 -9.49 4.61 13.92
C SER A 190 -10.22 3.26 13.85
N PHE A 191 -11.53 3.25 13.61
CA PHE A 191 -12.37 2.06 13.56
C PHE A 191 -12.02 1.04 12.46
N MET A 192 -11.22 1.40 11.46
CA MET A 192 -10.84 0.46 10.39
C MET A 192 -10.01 -0.72 10.90
N ILE A 193 -9.38 -0.61 12.07
CA ILE A 193 -8.67 -1.72 12.73
C ILE A 193 -9.63 -2.86 13.13
N PHE A 194 -10.91 -2.56 13.37
CA PHE A 194 -11.84 -3.56 13.86
C PHE A 194 -12.14 -4.65 12.83
N LEU A 195 -12.13 -4.33 11.53
CA LEU A 195 -12.32 -5.33 10.48
C LEU A 195 -11.26 -6.45 10.56
N PRO A 196 -9.95 -6.19 10.43
CA PRO A 196 -8.96 -7.26 10.59
C PRO A 196 -8.90 -7.82 12.01
N ALA A 197 -9.25 -7.07 13.07
CA ALA A 197 -9.28 -7.62 14.43
C ALA A 197 -10.43 -8.63 14.62
N MET A 198 -11.61 -8.36 14.06
CA MET A 198 -12.77 -9.27 14.06
C MET A 198 -12.50 -10.50 13.18
N ALA A 199 -11.82 -10.31 12.06
CA ALA A 199 -11.40 -11.42 11.21
C ALA A 199 -10.42 -12.40 11.91
N LEU A 200 -9.81 -12.05 13.06
CA LEU A 200 -9.04 -12.99 13.89
C LEU A 200 -9.93 -13.92 14.74
N LEU A 201 -11.19 -13.56 14.98
CA LEU A 201 -12.08 -14.31 15.87
C LEU A 201 -12.27 -15.78 15.48
N PRO A 202 -12.42 -16.17 14.18
CA PRO A 202 -12.48 -17.57 13.81
C PRO A 202 -11.30 -18.37 14.36
N TYR A 203 -10.08 -17.84 14.25
CA TYR A 203 -8.88 -18.46 14.82
C TYR A 203 -8.92 -18.45 16.35
N LEU A 204 -9.12 -17.27 16.96
CA LEU A 204 -9.04 -17.11 18.41
C LEU A 204 -10.09 -17.90 19.20
N ILE A 205 -11.28 -18.08 18.61
CA ILE A 205 -12.39 -18.84 19.21
C ILE A 205 -12.24 -20.33 18.86
N GLY A 206 -12.01 -20.66 17.59
CA GLY A 206 -11.96 -22.06 17.13
C GLY A 206 -10.78 -22.83 17.71
N GLU A 207 -9.63 -22.19 17.88
CA GLU A 207 -8.42 -22.78 18.45
C GLU A 207 -8.24 -22.45 19.95
N HIS A 208 -9.25 -21.84 20.59
CA HIS A 208 -9.17 -21.32 21.95
C HIS A 208 -8.70 -22.36 22.98
N ARG A 209 -9.20 -23.60 22.88
CA ARG A 209 -8.86 -24.69 23.81
C ARG A 209 -7.36 -25.00 23.83
N ARG A 210 -6.67 -24.78 22.70
CA ARG A 210 -5.25 -25.05 22.51
C ARG A 210 -4.39 -23.92 23.04
N HIS A 211 -4.65 -22.68 22.60
CA HIS A 211 -3.75 -21.54 22.88
C HIS A 211 -4.21 -20.62 24.02
N ARG A 212 -5.49 -20.64 24.40
CA ARG A 212 -6.09 -19.87 25.50
C ARG A 212 -5.88 -18.34 25.47
N HIS A 213 -5.44 -17.76 24.35
CA HIS A 213 -5.29 -16.30 24.14
C HIS A 213 -6.45 -15.44 24.68
N LEU A 214 -7.72 -15.80 24.40
CA LEU A 214 -8.89 -15.04 24.87
C LEU A 214 -9.07 -15.05 26.40
N SER A 215 -8.41 -15.95 27.12
CA SER A 215 -8.43 -15.99 28.60
C SER A 215 -7.22 -15.30 29.21
N SER A 216 -6.29 -14.77 28.41
CA SER A 216 -5.08 -14.14 28.93
C SER A 216 -5.36 -12.71 29.41
N PRO A 217 -5.23 -12.41 30.72
CA PRO A 217 -5.33 -11.03 31.20
C PRO A 217 -4.23 -10.12 30.63
N ILE A 218 -3.08 -10.70 30.27
CA ILE A 218 -1.93 -9.95 29.74
C ILE A 218 -2.20 -9.44 28.32
N LEU A 219 -2.96 -10.20 27.51
CA LEU A 219 -3.42 -9.74 26.20
C LEU A 219 -4.29 -8.48 26.35
N TYR A 220 -5.26 -8.52 27.27
CA TYR A 220 -6.15 -7.37 27.53
C TYR A 220 -5.42 -6.20 28.17
N LEU A 221 -4.44 -6.45 29.06
CA LEU A 221 -3.56 -5.40 29.56
C LEU A 221 -2.83 -4.71 28.41
N GLY A 222 -2.27 -5.48 27.48
CA GLY A 222 -1.64 -4.95 26.26
C GLY A 222 -2.62 -4.09 25.46
N LEU A 223 -3.85 -4.58 25.27
CA LEU A 223 -4.90 -3.85 24.55
C LEU A 223 -5.20 -2.50 25.20
N ILE A 224 -5.41 -2.48 26.52
CA ILE A 224 -5.65 -1.26 27.30
C ILE A 224 -4.47 -0.29 27.15
N LEU A 225 -3.24 -0.78 27.32
CA LEU A 225 -2.03 0.04 27.15
C LEU A 225 -1.91 0.62 25.74
N GLY A 226 -2.28 -0.16 24.72
CA GLY A 226 -2.32 0.30 23.32
C GLY A 226 -3.37 1.38 23.06
N PHE A 227 -4.48 1.40 23.82
CA PHE A 227 -5.50 2.44 23.74
C PHE A 227 -5.12 3.74 24.47
N ILE A 228 -4.19 3.71 25.43
CA ILE A 228 -3.82 4.89 26.23
C ILE A 228 -3.53 6.13 25.36
N PRO A 229 -2.70 6.09 24.30
CA PRO A 229 -2.44 7.28 23.48
C PRO A 229 -3.70 7.83 22.80
N THR A 230 -4.62 6.96 22.38
CA THR A 230 -5.91 7.36 21.80
C THR A 230 -6.76 8.07 22.85
N LEU A 231 -6.83 7.50 24.06
CA LEU A 231 -7.63 8.07 25.16
C LEU A 231 -7.08 9.43 25.60
N ILE A 232 -5.75 9.56 25.70
CA ILE A 232 -5.08 10.83 26.00
C ILE A 232 -5.40 11.87 24.92
N TRP A 233 -5.26 11.52 23.64
CA TRP A 233 -5.58 12.44 22.56
C TRP A 233 -7.07 12.83 22.58
N LEU A 234 -7.97 11.87 22.78
CA LEU A 234 -9.41 12.12 22.83
C LEU A 234 -9.78 13.03 24.00
N TRP A 235 -9.13 12.85 25.16
CA TRP A 235 -9.31 13.71 26.32
C TRP A 235 -8.93 15.17 26.02
N PHE A 236 -7.74 15.41 25.45
CA PHE A 236 -7.34 16.78 25.09
C PHE A 236 -8.17 17.36 23.95
N SER A 237 -8.57 16.54 22.97
CA SER A 237 -9.52 16.95 21.93
C SER A 237 -10.86 17.36 22.54
N TRP A 238 -11.35 16.61 23.52
CA TRP A 238 -12.58 16.91 24.26
C TRP A 238 -12.47 18.24 25.02
N GLN A 239 -11.35 18.49 25.70
CA GLN A 239 -11.11 19.78 26.36
C GLN A 239 -11.19 20.98 25.40
N ARG A 240 -10.83 20.78 24.12
CA ARG A 240 -10.84 21.86 23.12
C ARG A 240 -12.16 22.00 22.35
N TYR A 241 -12.82 20.90 22.02
CA TYR A 241 -13.99 20.91 21.12
C TYR A 241 -15.28 20.40 21.77
N GLY A 242 -15.27 20.03 23.04
CA GLY A 242 -16.44 19.46 23.71
C GLY A 242 -16.81 18.06 23.18
N SER A 243 -18.07 17.67 23.37
CA SER A 243 -18.63 16.37 22.97
C SER A 243 -18.46 16.05 21.48
N ASN A 244 -18.31 17.09 20.65
CA ASN A 244 -18.10 16.98 19.21
C ASN A 244 -16.91 16.08 18.85
N SER A 245 -15.89 15.95 19.72
CA SER A 245 -14.71 15.07 19.49
C SER A 245 -15.06 13.60 19.33
N LEU A 246 -15.88 13.09 20.24
CA LEU A 246 -16.33 11.70 20.18
C LEU A 246 -17.40 11.55 19.09
N GLU A 247 -18.31 12.51 18.99
CA GLU A 247 -19.39 12.49 18.01
C GLU A 247 -18.86 12.45 16.57
N ALA A 248 -17.85 13.25 16.22
CA ALA A 248 -17.26 13.26 14.88
C ALA A 248 -16.64 11.91 14.49
N LEU A 249 -16.02 11.21 15.44
CA LEU A 249 -15.48 9.87 15.21
C LEU A 249 -16.59 8.83 14.98
N LEU A 250 -17.65 8.89 15.79
CA LEU A 250 -18.80 7.99 15.66
C LEU A 250 -19.58 8.24 14.37
N GLN A 251 -19.90 9.50 14.08
CA GLN A 251 -20.59 9.91 12.86
C GLN A 251 -19.84 9.45 11.61
N PHE A 252 -18.50 9.53 11.60
CA PHE A 252 -17.70 9.06 10.47
C PHE A 252 -17.88 7.55 10.21
N VAL A 253 -17.94 6.73 11.26
CA VAL A 253 -18.20 5.28 11.10
C VAL A 253 -19.60 5.02 10.61
N PHE A 254 -20.60 5.72 11.15
CA PHE A 254 -21.98 5.60 10.69
C PHE A 254 -22.11 5.95 9.22
N GLN A 255 -21.51 7.07 8.77
CA GLN A 255 -21.48 7.46 7.36
C GLN A 255 -20.84 6.39 6.48
N LEU A 256 -19.72 5.81 6.90
CA LEU A 256 -19.08 4.73 6.15
C LEU A 256 -19.95 3.47 6.05
N GLY A 257 -20.76 3.20 7.07
CA GLY A 257 -21.69 2.07 7.12
C GLY A 257 -23.01 2.32 6.37
N SER A 258 -23.40 3.57 6.11
CA SER A 258 -24.68 3.92 5.49
C SER A 258 -24.57 4.43 4.05
N GLU A 259 -23.42 4.97 3.65
CA GLU A 259 -23.26 5.56 2.32
C GLU A 259 -22.52 4.62 1.36
N GLU A 260 -23.08 4.47 0.16
CA GLU A 260 -22.38 3.82 -0.95
C GLU A 260 -21.54 4.84 -1.71
N ARG A 261 -20.23 4.58 -1.84
CA ARG A 261 -19.34 5.45 -2.61
C ARG A 261 -19.18 4.96 -4.03
N LYS A 262 -19.38 5.88 -5.00
CA LYS A 262 -19.15 5.67 -6.44
C LYS A 262 -19.96 4.52 -7.08
N GLY A 263 -21.08 4.11 -6.49
CA GLY A 263 -21.85 2.96 -6.97
C GLY A 263 -21.13 1.62 -6.81
N ASN A 264 -20.20 1.52 -5.85
CA ASN A 264 -19.50 0.28 -5.53
C ASN A 264 -20.41 -0.66 -4.72
N GLY A 265 -21.26 -1.41 -5.41
CA GLY A 265 -22.18 -2.37 -4.80
C GLY A 265 -21.53 -3.60 -4.16
N ILE A 266 -22.33 -4.53 -3.64
CA ILE A 266 -21.86 -5.71 -2.89
C ILE A 266 -20.86 -6.61 -3.65
N ILE A 267 -20.96 -6.64 -4.99
CA ILE A 267 -20.06 -7.41 -5.85
C ILE A 267 -18.71 -6.74 -6.10
N PHE A 268 -18.47 -5.54 -5.56
CA PHE A 268 -17.28 -4.74 -5.84
C PHE A 268 -15.97 -5.52 -5.61
N TYR A 269 -15.81 -6.17 -4.46
CA TYR A 269 -14.57 -6.87 -4.14
C TYR A 269 -14.38 -8.18 -4.94
N PHE A 270 -15.44 -8.75 -5.52
CA PHE A 270 -15.34 -9.95 -6.36
C PHE A 270 -14.59 -9.70 -7.68
N TRP A 271 -14.65 -8.48 -8.22
CA TRP A 271 -13.85 -8.11 -9.40
C TRP A 271 -12.65 -7.23 -9.04
N ASN A 272 -12.76 -6.39 -8.00
CA ASN A 272 -11.71 -5.45 -7.65
C ASN A 272 -10.46 -6.14 -7.09
N VAL A 273 -10.63 -7.13 -6.20
CA VAL A 273 -9.50 -7.85 -5.60
C VAL A 273 -8.74 -8.65 -6.67
N PRO A 274 -9.39 -9.49 -7.51
CA PRO A 274 -8.68 -10.18 -8.59
C PRO A 274 -7.96 -9.27 -9.57
N LEU A 275 -8.53 -8.10 -9.89
CA LEU A 275 -7.90 -7.13 -10.79
C LEU A 275 -6.64 -6.51 -10.16
N LYS A 276 -6.70 -6.16 -8.87
CA LYS A 276 -5.65 -5.42 -8.17
C LYS A 276 -4.53 -6.29 -7.59
N ALA A 277 -4.79 -7.57 -7.38
CA ALA A 277 -3.82 -8.58 -6.97
C ALA A 277 -3.53 -9.59 -8.11
N PHE A 278 -3.86 -9.28 -9.36
CA PHE A 278 -3.54 -10.13 -10.52
C PHE A 278 -2.01 -10.37 -10.64
N PRO A 279 -1.55 -11.58 -10.98
CA PRO A 279 -2.30 -12.84 -11.16
C PRO A 279 -2.49 -13.64 -9.86
N TRP A 280 -1.97 -13.14 -8.75
CA TRP A 280 -1.82 -13.83 -7.47
C TRP A 280 -3.13 -14.28 -6.84
N THR A 281 -4.22 -13.55 -7.05
CA THR A 281 -5.56 -13.99 -6.58
C THR A 281 -5.95 -15.35 -7.14
N PHE A 282 -5.63 -15.67 -8.41
CA PHE A 282 -5.96 -16.98 -8.98
C PHE A 282 -5.12 -18.11 -8.38
N PHE A 283 -3.83 -17.85 -8.11
CA PHE A 283 -2.99 -18.79 -7.37
C PHE A 283 -3.44 -18.94 -5.92
N SER A 284 -3.93 -17.86 -5.32
CA SER A 284 -4.50 -17.87 -3.98
C SER A 284 -5.76 -18.73 -3.90
N LEU A 285 -6.66 -18.64 -4.88
CA LEU A 285 -7.83 -19.54 -4.98
C LEU A 285 -7.42 -21.01 -5.12
N LEU A 286 -6.37 -21.30 -5.89
CA LEU A 286 -5.84 -22.66 -5.97
C LEU A 286 -5.24 -23.10 -4.63
N GLY A 287 -4.46 -22.24 -3.98
CA GLY A 287 -3.91 -22.48 -2.64
C GLY A 287 -4.98 -22.70 -1.59
N PHE A 288 -6.08 -21.95 -1.67
CA PHE A 288 -7.27 -22.13 -0.85
C PHE A 288 -7.85 -23.53 -1.03
N VAL A 289 -8.05 -23.99 -2.27
CA VAL A 289 -8.54 -25.36 -2.55
C VAL A 289 -7.55 -26.42 -2.03
N VAL A 290 -6.25 -26.18 -2.14
CA VAL A 290 -5.22 -27.07 -1.60
C VAL A 290 -5.29 -27.13 -0.06
N ALA A 291 -5.37 -25.98 0.61
CA ALA A 291 -5.47 -25.87 2.07
C ALA A 291 -6.79 -26.45 2.59
N PHE A 292 -7.89 -26.32 1.84
CA PHE A 292 -9.18 -26.88 2.20
C PHE A 292 -9.18 -28.41 2.11
N ARG A 293 -8.57 -28.98 1.06
CA ARG A 293 -8.41 -30.44 0.91
C ARG A 293 -7.37 -31.04 1.84
N ARG A 294 -6.40 -30.25 2.28
CA ARG A 294 -5.33 -30.65 3.20
C ARG A 294 -5.20 -29.57 4.28
N PRO A 295 -6.09 -29.58 5.29
CA PRO A 295 -6.05 -28.61 6.38
C PRO A 295 -4.69 -28.56 7.03
N ILE A 296 -4.23 -27.34 7.33
CA ILE A 296 -2.98 -27.12 8.05
C ILE A 296 -3.28 -27.25 9.54
N PRO A 297 -2.71 -28.23 10.25
CA PRO A 297 -2.98 -28.41 11.67
C PRO A 297 -2.74 -27.11 12.44
N ASN A 298 -3.62 -26.82 13.41
CA ASN A 298 -3.55 -25.67 14.34
C ASN A 298 -3.72 -24.27 13.74
N TYR A 299 -3.45 -24.08 12.44
CA TYR A 299 -3.41 -22.75 11.81
C TYR A 299 -4.36 -22.60 10.63
N HIS A 300 -5.20 -23.60 10.35
CA HIS A 300 -6.16 -23.55 9.23
C HIS A 300 -7.11 -22.36 9.34
N LEU A 301 -7.67 -22.10 10.53
CA LEU A 301 -8.58 -20.97 10.75
C LEU A 301 -7.90 -19.60 10.60
N LEU A 302 -6.60 -19.52 10.81
CA LEU A 302 -5.83 -18.30 10.52
C LEU A 302 -5.57 -18.16 9.03
N LEU A 303 -5.13 -19.22 8.34
CA LEU A 303 -4.79 -19.14 6.91
C LEU A 303 -6.03 -18.99 6.00
N VAL A 304 -7.14 -19.63 6.38
CA VAL A 304 -8.37 -19.73 5.58
C VAL A 304 -9.53 -18.98 6.21
N GLY A 305 -9.75 -19.15 7.52
CA GLY A 305 -10.86 -18.49 8.23
C GLY A 305 -10.74 -16.96 8.26
N PHE A 306 -9.54 -16.43 8.55
CA PHE A 306 -9.28 -14.99 8.57
C PHE A 306 -9.62 -14.29 7.24
N PRO A 307 -9.05 -14.69 6.08
CA PRO A 307 -9.36 -13.99 4.83
C PRO A 307 -10.82 -14.16 4.40
N ILE A 308 -11.50 -15.27 4.71
CA ILE A 308 -12.94 -15.43 4.45
C ILE A 308 -13.75 -14.44 5.29
N ALA A 309 -13.49 -14.39 6.60
CA ALA A 309 -14.20 -13.49 7.52
C ALA A 309 -14.00 -12.03 7.08
N LEU A 310 -12.75 -11.62 6.85
CA LEU A 310 -12.43 -10.27 6.41
C LEU A 310 -13.07 -9.93 5.06
N PHE A 311 -13.03 -10.82 4.07
CA PHE A 311 -13.67 -10.58 2.77
C PHE A 311 -15.19 -10.42 2.90
N THR A 312 -15.81 -11.20 3.79
CA THR A 312 -17.25 -11.13 4.09
C THR A 312 -17.61 -9.80 4.74
N GLU A 313 -16.88 -9.41 5.79
CA GLU A 313 -17.06 -8.13 6.50
C GLU A 313 -16.93 -6.94 5.52
N LEU A 314 -15.88 -6.93 4.70
CA LEU A 314 -15.67 -5.90 3.68
C LEU A 314 -16.83 -5.84 2.67
N SER A 315 -17.34 -6.99 2.25
CA SER A 315 -18.41 -7.06 1.25
C SER A 315 -19.75 -6.55 1.82
N ILE A 316 -20.02 -6.81 3.09
CA ILE A 316 -21.26 -6.37 3.77
C ILE A 316 -21.24 -4.85 4.01
N PHE A 317 -20.08 -4.25 4.27
CA PHE A 317 -19.96 -2.82 4.56
C PHE A 317 -20.30 -1.94 3.35
N SER A 318 -21.07 -0.86 3.56
CA SER A 318 -21.63 -0.02 2.47
C SER A 318 -20.57 0.78 1.71
N THR A 319 -19.67 1.47 2.42
CA THR A 319 -18.56 2.16 1.76
C THR A 319 -17.48 1.16 1.35
N ARG A 320 -17.35 0.93 0.04
CA ARG A 320 -16.34 0.04 -0.54
C ARG A 320 -15.32 0.85 -1.33
N LEU A 321 -14.05 0.73 -0.94
CA LEU A 321 -12.91 1.36 -1.60
C LEU A 321 -11.82 0.32 -1.81
N SER A 322 -11.09 0.39 -2.93
CA SER A 322 -10.07 -0.62 -3.27
C SER A 322 -9.08 -0.89 -2.13
N HIS A 323 -8.64 0.16 -1.45
CA HIS A 323 -7.62 0.04 -0.41
C HIS A 323 -8.10 -0.59 0.90
N TYR A 324 -9.41 -0.66 1.16
CA TYR A 324 -9.91 -1.41 2.31
C TYR A 324 -9.64 -2.91 2.20
N SER A 325 -9.47 -3.42 0.97
CA SER A 325 -9.08 -4.82 0.73
C SER A 325 -7.62 -5.15 1.04
N LEU A 326 -6.75 -4.15 1.30
CA LEU A 326 -5.30 -4.37 1.49
C LEU A 326 -4.97 -5.36 2.61
N SER A 327 -5.79 -5.43 3.67
CA SER A 327 -5.62 -6.39 4.76
C SER A 327 -5.76 -7.86 4.32
N LEU A 328 -6.35 -8.13 3.15
CA LEU A 328 -6.43 -9.47 2.54
C LEU A 328 -5.12 -9.88 1.84
N TYR A 329 -4.34 -8.93 1.34
CA TYR A 329 -3.20 -9.16 0.44
C TYR A 329 -2.12 -10.06 1.08
N PRO A 330 -1.76 -9.88 2.36
CA PRO A 330 -0.81 -10.79 3.01
C PRO A 330 -1.27 -12.26 3.01
N PHE A 331 -2.57 -12.52 3.10
CA PHE A 331 -3.15 -13.86 3.05
C PHE A 331 -3.33 -14.37 1.62
N ILE A 332 -3.64 -13.47 0.68
CA ILE A 332 -3.60 -13.77 -0.76
C ILE A 332 -2.22 -14.30 -1.12
N ALA A 333 -1.15 -13.62 -0.68
CA ALA A 333 0.23 -14.02 -0.91
C ALA A 333 0.58 -15.39 -0.30
N LEU A 334 0.20 -15.65 0.96
CA LEU A 334 0.44 -16.95 1.63
C LEU A 334 -0.25 -18.10 0.90
N LEU A 335 -1.52 -17.92 0.53
CA LEU A 335 -2.28 -18.91 -0.24
C LEU A 335 -1.73 -19.05 -1.66
N ALA A 336 -1.35 -17.96 -2.31
CA ALA A 336 -0.76 -17.99 -3.66
C ALA A 336 0.55 -18.77 -3.67
N ALA A 337 1.40 -18.60 -2.65
CA ALA A 337 2.62 -19.39 -2.49
C ALA A 337 2.33 -20.89 -2.36
N LEU A 338 1.30 -21.27 -1.59
CA LEU A 338 0.87 -22.66 -1.46
C LEU A 338 0.32 -23.23 -2.78
N GLY A 339 -0.49 -22.46 -3.51
CA GLY A 339 -1.01 -22.85 -4.82
C GLY A 339 0.09 -23.03 -5.86
N LEU A 340 1.07 -22.14 -5.88
CA LEU A 340 2.23 -22.21 -6.77
C LEU A 340 3.16 -23.37 -6.44
N ASP A 341 3.37 -23.71 -5.17
CA ASP A 341 4.14 -24.91 -4.79
C ASP A 341 3.46 -26.20 -5.25
N TRP A 342 2.14 -26.27 -5.14
CA TRP A 342 1.37 -27.39 -5.67
C TRP A 342 1.49 -27.50 -7.21
N LEU A 343 1.43 -26.38 -7.92
CA LEU A 343 1.67 -26.33 -9.37
C LEU A 343 3.11 -26.72 -9.72
N GLY A 344 4.11 -26.24 -8.97
CA GLY A 344 5.51 -26.56 -9.17
C GLY A 344 5.81 -28.05 -9.02
N LYS A 345 5.25 -28.69 -8.00
CA LYS A 345 5.33 -30.16 -7.82
C LYS A 345 4.65 -30.92 -8.97
N THR A 346 3.63 -30.35 -9.59
CA THR A 346 2.96 -30.93 -10.76
C THR A 346 3.79 -30.73 -12.03
N TYR A 347 4.41 -29.56 -12.18
CA TYR A 347 5.32 -29.21 -13.29
C TYR A 347 6.52 -30.16 -13.40
N GLU A 348 7.07 -30.62 -12.26
CA GLU A 348 8.25 -31.49 -12.27
C GLU A 348 7.95 -32.94 -12.67
N LYS A 349 6.68 -33.37 -12.62
CA LYS A 349 6.26 -34.73 -12.96
C LYS A 349 6.21 -34.92 -14.48
N THR A 350 6.88 -35.95 -14.99
CA THR A 350 7.01 -36.26 -16.43
C THR A 350 5.71 -36.80 -17.06
N GLN A 351 4.83 -37.41 -16.28
CA GLN A 351 3.57 -38.02 -16.74
C GLN A 351 2.40 -37.62 -15.83
N SER A 352 2.20 -36.32 -15.60
CA SER A 352 1.01 -35.88 -14.87
C SER A 352 -0.21 -35.85 -15.80
N PRO A 353 -1.35 -36.47 -15.45
CA PRO A 353 -2.59 -36.39 -16.23
C PRO A 353 -3.25 -34.99 -16.20
N ARG A 354 -2.68 -34.05 -15.44
CA ARG A 354 -3.22 -32.69 -15.27
C ARG A 354 -2.39 -31.69 -16.06
N ASN A 355 -2.93 -31.27 -17.20
CA ASN A 355 -2.37 -30.27 -18.11
C ASN A 355 -2.36 -28.83 -17.56
N LEU A 356 -2.53 -28.59 -16.25
CA LEU A 356 -2.75 -27.24 -15.75
C LEU A 356 -1.50 -26.34 -15.84
N PRO A 357 -0.30 -26.74 -15.36
CA PRO A 357 0.91 -25.91 -15.55
C PRO A 357 1.23 -25.66 -17.04
N ARG A 358 0.98 -26.66 -17.90
CA ARG A 358 1.09 -26.54 -19.36
C ARG A 358 0.15 -25.47 -19.91
N ASN A 359 -1.13 -25.57 -19.58
CA ASN A 359 -2.16 -24.67 -20.08
C ASN A 359 -1.93 -23.24 -19.57
N LEU A 360 -1.46 -23.08 -18.33
CA LEU A 360 -1.06 -21.77 -17.80
C LEU A 360 0.16 -21.22 -18.55
N SER A 361 1.18 -22.04 -18.80
CA SER A 361 2.36 -21.64 -19.58
C SER A 361 1.98 -21.14 -20.97
N TYR A 362 1.15 -21.88 -21.71
CA TYR A 362 0.73 -21.47 -23.05
C TYR A 362 -0.29 -20.33 -23.04
N GLY A 363 -1.23 -20.31 -22.09
CA GLY A 363 -2.22 -19.24 -21.95
C GLY A 363 -1.57 -17.89 -21.66
N PHE A 364 -0.62 -17.85 -20.72
CA PHE A 364 0.18 -16.64 -20.47
C PHE A 364 1.17 -16.35 -21.59
N GLY A 365 1.62 -17.37 -22.35
CA GLY A 365 2.36 -17.18 -23.60
C GLY A 365 1.54 -16.44 -24.66
N GLY A 366 0.25 -16.79 -24.82
CA GLY A 366 -0.68 -16.08 -25.71
C GLY A 366 -0.91 -14.64 -25.23
N LEU A 367 -1.16 -14.43 -23.94
CA LEU A 367 -1.28 -13.10 -23.35
C LEU A 367 -0.02 -12.26 -23.53
N ALA A 368 1.16 -12.88 -23.38
CA ALA A 368 2.45 -12.24 -23.60
C ALA A 368 2.60 -11.73 -25.04
N ILE A 369 2.24 -12.54 -26.04
CA ILE A 369 2.24 -12.13 -27.45
C ILE A 369 1.26 -10.97 -27.67
N LEU A 370 0.05 -11.04 -27.10
CA LEU A 370 -0.93 -9.95 -27.20
C LEU A 370 -0.39 -8.64 -26.60
N LEU A 371 0.27 -8.70 -25.44
CA LEU A 371 0.89 -7.52 -24.82
C LEU A 371 2.05 -6.96 -25.66
N LEU A 372 2.83 -7.83 -26.31
CA LEU A 372 3.89 -7.41 -27.23
C LEU A 372 3.32 -6.69 -28.45
N LEU A 373 2.31 -7.29 -29.08
CA LEU A 373 1.63 -6.68 -30.24
C LEU A 373 0.98 -5.34 -29.86
N ALA A 374 0.31 -5.28 -28.71
CA ALA A 374 -0.27 -4.03 -28.21
C ALA A 374 0.81 -2.97 -27.90
N GLY A 375 1.93 -3.37 -27.29
CA GLY A 375 3.06 -2.48 -27.02
C GLY A 375 3.68 -1.93 -28.30
N ILE A 376 3.93 -2.79 -29.30
CA ILE A 376 4.42 -2.38 -30.63
C ILE A 376 3.41 -1.43 -31.30
N TYR A 377 2.13 -1.79 -31.29
CA TYR A 377 1.07 -0.95 -31.86
C TYR A 377 1.05 0.45 -31.24
N ILE A 378 1.10 0.55 -29.90
CA ILE A 378 1.13 1.84 -29.20
C ILE A 378 2.41 2.63 -29.52
N LEU A 379 3.56 1.98 -29.71
CA LEU A 379 4.79 2.68 -30.09
C LEU A 379 4.74 3.28 -31.50
N ILE A 380 4.12 2.58 -32.44
CA ILE A 380 4.10 3.02 -33.84
C ILE A 380 2.95 4.02 -34.05
N TRP A 381 1.76 3.72 -33.52
CA TRP A 381 0.51 4.43 -33.83
C TRP A 381 -0.16 5.09 -32.61
N GLY A 382 0.42 5.01 -31.42
CA GLY A 382 -0.18 5.56 -30.21
C GLY A 382 -0.09 7.09 -30.13
N ASN A 383 -0.92 7.69 -29.29
CA ASN A 383 -0.80 9.10 -28.92
C ASN A 383 0.18 9.28 -27.76
N ALA A 384 0.72 10.50 -27.57
CA ALA A 384 1.70 10.80 -26.51
C ALA A 384 1.26 10.31 -25.11
N ASP A 385 -0.04 10.39 -24.80
CA ASP A 385 -0.59 9.98 -23.51
C ASP A 385 -0.49 8.48 -23.23
N ILE A 386 -0.57 7.66 -24.28
CA ILE A 386 -0.57 6.20 -24.15
C ILE A 386 0.79 5.57 -24.43
N HIS A 387 1.71 6.29 -25.09
CA HIS A 387 3.07 5.83 -25.38
C HIS A 387 3.80 5.31 -24.13
N LYS A 388 3.59 5.94 -22.97
CA LYS A 388 4.16 5.51 -21.70
C LYS A 388 3.76 4.09 -21.28
N TYR A 389 2.63 3.56 -21.74
CA TYR A 389 2.21 2.18 -21.44
C TYR A 389 2.84 1.15 -22.37
N ALA A 390 3.44 1.58 -23.49
CA ALA A 390 4.00 0.65 -24.46
C ALA A 390 5.20 -0.12 -23.89
N ALA A 391 6.13 0.59 -23.23
CA ALA A 391 7.28 0.00 -22.57
C ALA A 391 6.85 -1.03 -21.50
N PHE A 392 5.79 -0.73 -20.75
CA PHE A 392 5.21 -1.67 -19.79
C PHE A 392 4.70 -2.95 -20.48
N GLY A 393 3.90 -2.81 -21.54
CA GLY A 393 3.37 -3.94 -22.31
C GLY A 393 4.48 -4.82 -22.91
N LEU A 394 5.52 -4.20 -23.48
CA LEU A 394 6.65 -4.91 -24.06
C LEU A 394 7.44 -5.71 -23.02
N ILE A 395 7.78 -5.10 -21.88
CA ILE A 395 8.62 -5.73 -20.86
C ILE A 395 7.87 -6.88 -20.17
N VAL A 396 6.59 -6.68 -19.81
CA VAL A 396 5.77 -7.74 -19.23
C VAL A 396 5.53 -8.86 -20.23
N GLY A 397 5.25 -8.50 -21.49
CA GLY A 397 5.10 -9.45 -22.59
C GLY A 397 6.34 -10.32 -22.79
N LEU A 398 7.52 -9.72 -22.98
CA LEU A 398 8.78 -10.46 -23.10
C LEU A 398 9.06 -11.32 -21.87
N GLY A 399 8.75 -10.81 -20.68
CA GLY A 399 8.91 -11.54 -19.43
C GLY A 399 8.05 -12.81 -19.35
N TRP A 400 6.75 -12.73 -19.67
CA TRP A 400 5.86 -13.89 -19.58
C TRP A 400 6.10 -14.95 -20.67
N LEU A 401 6.82 -14.63 -21.75
CA LEU A 401 7.31 -15.66 -22.70
C LEU A 401 8.27 -16.67 -22.05
N ILE A 402 8.85 -16.36 -20.88
CA ILE A 402 9.64 -17.33 -20.10
C ILE A 402 8.80 -18.56 -19.76
N LEU A 403 7.51 -18.41 -19.47
CA LEU A 403 6.63 -19.50 -19.04
C LEU A 403 6.46 -20.62 -20.10
N PRO A 404 6.07 -20.33 -21.36
CA PRO A 404 6.02 -21.35 -22.41
C PRO A 404 7.42 -21.83 -22.81
N VAL A 405 8.43 -20.95 -22.87
CA VAL A 405 9.81 -21.35 -23.25
C VAL A 405 10.38 -22.36 -22.28
N VAL A 406 10.33 -22.08 -20.97
CA VAL A 406 10.83 -22.98 -19.93
C VAL A 406 10.08 -24.32 -19.96
N TRP A 407 8.76 -24.29 -20.21
CA TRP A 407 7.94 -25.48 -20.35
C TRP A 407 8.35 -26.35 -21.55
N ILE A 408 8.43 -25.76 -22.75
CA ILE A 408 8.81 -26.45 -24.00
C ILE A 408 10.22 -27.02 -23.87
N CYS A 409 11.18 -26.22 -23.43
CA CYS A 409 12.56 -26.63 -23.22
C CYS A 409 12.67 -27.85 -22.29
N ARG A 410 11.93 -27.87 -21.18
CA ARG A 410 11.95 -29.02 -20.26
C ARG A 410 11.31 -30.26 -20.85
N HIS A 411 10.07 -30.15 -21.33
CA HIS A 411 9.21 -31.31 -21.60
C HIS A 411 9.24 -31.78 -23.06
N HIS A 412 9.54 -30.89 -24.01
CA HIS A 412 9.70 -31.24 -25.42
C HIS A 412 11.16 -31.56 -25.76
N PHE A 413 12.09 -30.70 -25.35
CA PHE A 413 13.53 -30.87 -25.63
C PHE A 413 14.30 -31.64 -24.53
N GLY A 414 13.63 -32.03 -23.44
CA GLY A 414 14.22 -32.88 -22.40
C GLY A 414 15.20 -32.18 -21.45
N TYR A 415 15.26 -30.84 -21.41
CA TYR A 415 16.17 -30.09 -20.54
C TYR A 415 15.75 -30.10 -19.06
N LYS A 416 16.05 -31.20 -18.36
CA LYS A 416 15.63 -31.44 -16.96
C LYS A 416 16.19 -30.46 -15.93
N PHE A 417 17.26 -29.70 -16.25
CA PHE A 417 17.81 -28.67 -15.35
C PHE A 417 16.86 -27.50 -15.12
N LEU A 418 15.88 -27.28 -16.02
CA LEU A 418 14.81 -26.29 -15.88
C LEU A 418 13.76 -26.78 -14.88
N THR A 419 14.11 -26.75 -13.60
CA THR A 419 13.25 -27.14 -12.45
C THR A 419 12.05 -26.20 -12.26
N ALA A 420 11.13 -26.54 -11.34
CA ALA A 420 10.00 -25.68 -11.00
C ALA A 420 10.41 -24.27 -10.59
N ARG A 421 11.62 -24.09 -10.04
CA ARG A 421 12.13 -22.76 -9.65
C ARG A 421 12.22 -21.78 -10.80
N TYR A 422 12.66 -22.23 -11.98
CA TYR A 422 12.73 -21.38 -13.18
C TYR A 422 11.33 -21.04 -13.69
N TRP A 423 10.41 -22.00 -13.62
CA TRP A 423 9.01 -21.77 -13.99
C TRP A 423 8.32 -20.78 -13.03
N LEU A 424 8.54 -20.91 -11.71
CA LEU A 424 8.07 -19.95 -10.70
C LEU A 424 8.68 -18.56 -10.88
N ALA A 425 9.97 -18.48 -11.23
CA ALA A 425 10.61 -17.22 -11.57
C ALA A 425 9.95 -16.52 -12.78
N GLY A 426 9.46 -17.30 -13.75
CA GLY A 426 8.67 -16.81 -14.88
C GLY A 426 7.33 -16.15 -14.51
N TRP A 427 6.84 -16.36 -13.28
CA TRP A 427 5.68 -15.63 -12.75
C TRP A 427 6.08 -14.35 -12.03
N LEU A 428 7.11 -14.43 -11.18
CA LEU A 428 7.54 -13.32 -10.32
C LEU A 428 8.29 -12.22 -11.08
N ILE A 429 9.28 -12.60 -11.90
CA ILE A 429 10.19 -11.64 -12.56
C ILE A 429 9.42 -10.69 -13.49
N PRO A 430 8.47 -11.15 -14.34
CA PRO A 430 7.74 -10.25 -15.22
C PRO A 430 6.85 -9.27 -14.45
N CYS A 431 6.23 -9.71 -13.34
CA CYS A 431 5.46 -8.82 -12.47
C CYS A 431 6.36 -7.79 -11.79
N TRP A 432 7.52 -8.21 -11.28
CA TRP A 432 8.51 -7.32 -10.69
C TRP A 432 9.01 -6.28 -11.70
N LEU A 433 9.41 -6.71 -12.89
CA LEU A 433 9.87 -5.83 -13.96
C LEU A 433 8.77 -4.87 -14.41
N GLY A 434 7.54 -5.36 -14.58
CA GLY A 434 6.38 -4.53 -14.91
C GLY A 434 6.16 -3.43 -13.88
N LEU A 435 6.19 -3.76 -12.58
CA LEU A 435 6.03 -2.78 -11.52
C LEU A 435 7.22 -1.82 -11.41
N ALA A 436 8.44 -2.29 -11.64
CA ALA A 436 9.63 -1.43 -11.67
C ALA A 436 9.55 -0.39 -12.81
N VAL A 437 9.12 -0.82 -14.00
CA VAL A 437 8.92 0.05 -15.17
C VAL A 437 7.75 1.00 -14.95
N ALA A 438 6.62 0.50 -14.43
CA ALA A 438 5.48 1.35 -14.12
C ALA A 438 5.82 2.37 -13.03
N GLY A 439 6.67 2.00 -12.07
CA GLY A 439 7.25 2.90 -11.09
C GLY A 439 8.10 3.98 -11.76
N SER A 440 9.11 3.59 -12.55
CA SER A 440 10.06 4.52 -13.18
C SER A 440 9.42 5.49 -14.18
N LEU A 441 8.33 5.08 -14.83
CA LEU A 441 7.54 5.92 -15.73
C LEU A 441 6.51 6.81 -15.01
N GLY A 442 6.49 6.79 -13.67
CA GLY A 442 5.54 7.57 -12.86
C GLY A 442 4.10 7.04 -12.89
N LEU A 443 3.82 5.92 -13.58
CA LEU A 443 2.49 5.30 -13.64
C LEU A 443 2.01 4.84 -12.26
N ILE A 444 2.96 4.53 -11.37
CA ILE A 444 2.70 4.21 -9.98
C ILE A 444 3.34 5.31 -9.14
N GLY A 445 2.51 6.22 -8.64
CA GLY A 445 2.91 7.20 -7.63
C GLY A 445 2.91 8.66 -8.07
N ASP A 446 3.01 8.99 -9.37
CA ASP A 446 2.99 10.40 -9.83
C ASP A 446 1.58 10.82 -10.27
N TYR A 447 0.75 11.20 -9.29
CA TYR A 447 -0.68 11.45 -9.53
C TYR A 447 -0.98 12.83 -10.12
N ASN A 448 -0.12 13.81 -9.86
CA ASN A 448 -0.27 15.22 -10.22
C ASN A 448 1.04 15.80 -10.80
N PRO A 449 1.56 15.25 -11.92
CA PRO A 449 2.83 15.69 -12.50
C PRO A 449 2.86 17.17 -12.87
N ALA A 450 1.70 17.74 -13.25
CA ALA A 450 1.57 19.17 -13.55
C ALA A 450 1.86 20.05 -12.33
N PHE A 451 1.34 19.68 -11.15
CA PHE A 451 1.62 20.39 -9.90
C PHE A 451 3.09 20.32 -9.51
N ARG A 452 3.70 19.13 -9.61
CA ARG A 452 5.14 18.98 -9.36
C ARG A 452 5.97 19.92 -10.22
N LYS A 453 5.75 19.90 -11.54
CA LYS A 453 6.50 20.76 -12.48
C LYS A 453 6.31 22.23 -12.12
N PHE A 454 5.06 22.63 -11.90
CA PHE A 454 4.69 24.01 -11.59
C PHE A 454 5.35 24.53 -10.30
N PHE A 455 5.36 23.74 -9.22
CA PHE A 455 6.01 24.15 -7.96
C PHE A 455 7.54 24.13 -8.02
N GLN A 456 8.13 23.42 -8.98
CA GLN A 456 9.58 23.39 -9.20
C GLN A 456 10.07 24.53 -10.12
N GLU A 457 9.17 25.28 -10.76
CA GLU A 457 9.55 26.44 -11.56
C GLU A 457 10.23 27.50 -10.67
N PRO A 458 11.47 27.94 -10.98
CA PRO A 458 12.22 28.84 -10.10
C PRO A 458 11.47 30.12 -9.73
N ALA A 459 10.71 30.69 -10.67
CA ALA A 459 9.92 31.90 -10.45
C ALA A 459 8.77 31.68 -9.45
N ILE A 460 8.13 30.51 -9.49
CA ILE A 460 7.05 30.14 -8.56
C ILE A 460 7.64 29.82 -7.19
N ALA A 461 8.68 28.99 -7.15
CA ALA A 461 9.34 28.59 -5.91
C ALA A 461 9.88 29.80 -5.13
N SER A 462 10.53 30.75 -5.80
CA SER A 462 11.07 31.94 -5.14
C SER A 462 9.99 32.78 -4.44
N ILE A 463 8.82 32.90 -5.05
CA ILE A 463 7.69 33.65 -4.48
C ILE A 463 7.13 32.90 -3.27
N LEU A 464 6.89 31.60 -3.40
CA LEU A 464 6.32 30.77 -2.33
C LEU A 464 7.19 30.71 -1.08
N HIS A 465 8.52 30.73 -1.24
CA HIS A 465 9.47 30.68 -0.14
C HIS A 465 9.73 32.04 0.52
N SER A 466 9.38 33.16 -0.14
CA SER A 466 9.69 34.51 0.36
C SER A 466 8.47 35.31 0.80
N GLN A 467 7.27 34.97 0.30
CA GLN A 467 6.06 35.77 0.50
C GLN A 467 4.93 34.94 1.12
N PRO A 468 4.13 35.53 2.04
CA PRO A 468 2.89 34.90 2.47
C PRO A 468 1.89 34.86 1.32
N ILE A 469 1.35 33.67 1.04
CA ILE A 469 0.37 33.48 -0.03
C ILE A 469 -1.03 33.33 0.56
N TYR A 470 -1.92 34.23 0.17
CA TYR A 470 -3.33 34.20 0.57
C TYR A 470 -4.11 33.16 -0.24
N PHE A 471 -5.26 32.75 0.28
CA PHE A 471 -6.08 31.72 -0.34
C PHE A 471 -7.50 32.25 -0.52
N VAL A 472 -7.90 32.53 -1.76
CA VAL A 472 -9.23 33.07 -2.07
C VAL A 472 -10.12 31.95 -2.60
N LYS A 473 -11.14 31.59 -1.82
CA LYS A 473 -12.19 30.61 -2.15
C LYS A 473 -11.73 29.46 -3.07
N LEU A 474 -10.78 28.67 -2.58
CA LEU A 474 -10.29 27.52 -3.33
C LEU A 474 -11.30 26.37 -3.29
N ASP A 475 -11.80 26.00 -4.46
CA ASP A 475 -12.60 24.79 -4.65
C ASP A 475 -11.82 23.72 -5.40
N GLY A 476 -12.39 22.51 -5.46
CA GLY A 476 -11.83 21.39 -6.20
C GLY A 476 -10.91 20.48 -5.38
N LYS A 477 -10.77 19.23 -5.86
CA LYS A 477 -10.09 18.15 -5.13
C LYS A 477 -8.59 18.39 -4.94
N ASN A 478 -7.98 19.23 -5.78
CA ASN A 478 -6.54 19.46 -5.79
C ASN A 478 -6.10 20.65 -4.94
N ALA A 479 -7.04 21.41 -4.36
CA ALA A 479 -6.75 22.56 -3.49
C ALA A 479 -5.89 22.17 -2.27
N VAL A 480 -6.00 20.93 -1.77
CA VAL A 480 -5.16 20.44 -0.68
C VAL A 480 -3.67 20.39 -1.05
N LEU A 481 -3.32 20.17 -2.32
CA LEU A 481 -1.93 20.24 -2.77
C LEU A 481 -1.39 21.66 -2.69
N LEU A 482 -2.19 22.67 -3.04
CA LEU A 482 -1.79 24.07 -2.86
C LEU A 482 -1.49 24.40 -1.40
N ASN A 483 -2.32 23.90 -0.47
CA ASN A 483 -2.06 24.05 0.96
C ASN A 483 -0.76 23.34 1.38
N PHE A 484 -0.54 22.11 0.90
CA PHE A 484 0.65 21.37 1.25
C PHE A 484 1.94 22.01 0.69
N TYR A 485 1.93 22.47 -0.56
CA TYR A 485 3.13 22.99 -1.23
C TYR A 485 3.42 24.47 -0.95
N THR A 486 2.47 25.22 -0.37
CA THR A 486 2.70 26.62 0.02
C THR A 486 3.38 26.67 1.40
N PRO A 487 4.62 27.18 1.51
CA PRO A 487 5.32 27.18 2.79
C PRO A 487 4.78 28.22 3.78
N ILE A 488 4.56 29.45 3.30
CA ILE A 488 4.16 30.58 4.12
C ILE A 488 2.68 30.91 3.82
N HIS A 489 1.81 30.57 4.75
CA HIS A 489 0.37 30.74 4.59
C HIS A 489 -0.07 32.15 4.99
N GLY A 490 -0.68 32.87 4.03
CA GLY A 490 -1.51 34.05 4.30
C GLY A 490 -2.90 33.67 4.81
N LYS A 491 -3.75 34.68 5.03
CA LYS A 491 -5.14 34.46 5.46
C LYS A 491 -5.98 33.87 4.33
N ARG A 492 -7.02 33.11 4.71
CA ARG A 492 -8.09 32.70 3.79
C ARG A 492 -9.08 33.84 3.66
N LEU A 493 -9.47 34.15 2.43
CA LEU A 493 -10.34 35.27 2.07
C LEU A 493 -11.45 34.78 1.15
N ASP A 494 -12.57 35.50 1.14
CA ASP A 494 -13.73 35.14 0.31
C ASP A 494 -13.65 35.76 -1.08
N THR A 495 -13.06 36.94 -1.18
CA THR A 495 -12.97 37.72 -2.44
C THR A 495 -11.58 38.30 -2.67
N ILE A 496 -11.24 38.52 -3.94
CA ILE A 496 -9.96 39.14 -4.36
C ILE A 496 -9.88 40.58 -3.85
N SER A 497 -11.00 41.28 -3.71
CA SER A 497 -11.07 42.64 -3.18
C SER A 497 -10.50 42.80 -1.77
N GLN A 498 -10.53 41.74 -0.94
CA GLN A 498 -9.99 41.75 0.43
C GLN A 498 -8.46 41.62 0.50
N LEU A 499 -7.79 41.37 -0.63
CA LEU A 499 -6.34 41.18 -0.65
C LEU A 499 -5.58 42.49 -0.37
N PRO A 500 -4.51 42.47 0.43
CA PRO A 500 -3.62 43.62 0.54
C PRO A 500 -2.98 43.96 -0.81
N ALA A 501 -2.65 45.25 -1.02
CA ALA A 501 -1.90 45.67 -2.20
C ALA A 501 -0.53 44.98 -2.25
N SER A 502 -0.04 44.66 -3.46
CA SER A 502 1.22 43.93 -3.69
C SER A 502 1.30 42.53 -3.05
N SER A 503 0.17 41.94 -2.65
CA SER A 503 0.13 40.58 -2.09
C SER A 503 -0.08 39.51 -3.16
N TYR A 504 0.24 38.26 -2.80
CA TYR A 504 0.07 37.10 -3.66
C TYR A 504 -1.05 36.21 -3.16
N ALA A 505 -1.81 35.61 -4.08
CA ALA A 505 -2.90 34.71 -3.71
C ALA A 505 -3.08 33.54 -4.68
N TRP A 506 -3.53 32.41 -4.12
CA TRP A 506 -4.13 31.33 -4.90
C TRP A 506 -5.61 31.63 -5.13
N ILE A 507 -6.03 31.53 -6.39
CA ILE A 507 -7.43 31.61 -6.81
C ILE A 507 -7.83 30.36 -7.61
N TYR A 508 -9.13 30.06 -7.64
CA TYR A 508 -9.71 29.01 -8.48
C TYR A 508 -10.62 29.60 -9.54
N LEU A 509 -10.31 29.35 -10.82
CA LEU A 509 -10.93 30.01 -11.96
C LEU A 509 -12.45 29.80 -12.06
N GLN A 510 -12.95 28.64 -11.62
CA GLN A 510 -14.38 28.32 -11.75
C GLN A 510 -15.26 28.92 -10.66
N SER A 511 -14.69 29.34 -9.52
CA SER A 511 -15.48 29.81 -8.37
C SER A 511 -15.12 31.21 -7.86
N SER A 512 -14.17 31.89 -8.51
CA SER A 512 -13.78 33.27 -8.21
C SER A 512 -14.77 34.23 -8.87
N PRO A 513 -15.72 34.85 -8.13
CA PRO A 513 -16.83 35.59 -8.72
C PRO A 513 -16.47 37.02 -9.14
N ASP A 514 -15.29 37.51 -8.75
CA ASP A 514 -14.98 38.94 -8.80
C ASP A 514 -13.49 39.18 -9.12
N LEU A 515 -13.20 39.32 -10.43
CA LEU A 515 -11.87 39.70 -10.97
C LEU A 515 -11.72 41.23 -11.09
N SER A 516 -12.54 42.02 -10.38
CA SER A 516 -12.61 43.49 -10.51
C SER A 516 -11.31 44.22 -10.17
N ARG A 517 -10.42 43.61 -9.37
CA ARG A 517 -9.15 44.23 -8.98
C ARG A 517 -8.04 43.88 -9.97
N PRO A 518 -7.27 44.86 -10.47
CA PRO A 518 -6.16 44.60 -11.38
C PRO A 518 -5.13 43.69 -10.72
N HIS A 519 -4.82 42.59 -11.39
CA HIS A 519 -3.88 41.59 -10.89
C HIS A 519 -3.08 41.02 -12.06
N ARG A 520 -1.89 40.54 -11.76
CA ARG A 520 -1.02 39.82 -12.68
C ARG A 520 -1.06 38.34 -12.37
N ILE A 521 -1.26 37.51 -13.40
CA ILE A 521 -1.12 36.06 -13.28
C ILE A 521 0.38 35.73 -13.33
N ILE A 522 0.87 35.12 -12.26
CA ILE A 522 2.24 34.65 -12.14
C ILE A 522 2.37 33.25 -12.76
N GLY A 523 1.36 32.40 -12.57
CA GLY A 523 1.33 31.06 -13.15
C GLY A 523 -0.02 30.37 -12.98
N THR A 524 -0.26 29.34 -13.80
CA THR A 524 -1.53 28.60 -13.84
C THR A 524 -1.27 27.09 -13.81
N VAL A 525 -2.01 26.36 -12.97
CA VAL A 525 -1.95 24.89 -12.92
C VAL A 525 -3.35 24.31 -12.67
N GLN A 526 -3.83 23.46 -13.58
CA GLN A 526 -5.09 22.70 -13.44
C GLN A 526 -6.29 23.50 -12.89
N GLY A 527 -6.52 24.72 -13.42
CA GLY A 527 -7.65 25.58 -13.01
C GLY A 527 -7.36 26.50 -11.82
N TYR A 528 -6.18 26.39 -11.20
CA TYR A 528 -5.70 27.29 -10.15
C TYR A 528 -4.71 28.30 -10.71
N GLN A 529 -4.70 29.51 -10.16
CA GLN A 529 -3.74 30.54 -10.55
C GLN A 529 -3.06 31.13 -9.32
N LEU A 530 -1.75 31.37 -9.44
CA LEU A 530 -1.02 32.26 -8.55
C LEU A 530 -1.11 33.66 -9.12
N ILE A 531 -1.71 34.58 -8.38
CA ILE A 531 -1.85 35.97 -8.80
C ILE A 531 -1.09 36.90 -7.87
N GLN A 532 -0.70 38.05 -8.40
CA GLN A 532 -0.21 39.20 -7.63
C GLN A 532 -1.19 40.36 -7.84
N VAL A 533 -1.70 40.94 -6.75
CA VAL A 533 -2.64 42.07 -6.80
C VAL A 533 -1.88 43.38 -6.70
N PHE A 534 -2.31 44.40 -7.46
CA PHE A 534 -1.74 45.75 -7.41
C PHE A 534 -2.52 46.68 -6.49
#